data_AF-A0A8R1XZY3-F1
#
_entry.id   AF-A0A8R1XZY3-F1
#
_cell.length_a   1.000
_cell.length_b   1.000
_cell.length_c   1.000
_cell.angle_alpha   90.00
_cell.angle_beta   90.00
_cell.angle_gamma   90.00
#
_symmetry.space_group_name_H-M   'P 1'
#
loop_
_entity.id
_entity.type
_entity.pdbx_description
1 polymer ?
#
loop_
_entity_poly.entity_id
_entity_poly.type
_entity_poly.pdbx_seq_one_letter_code
_entity_poly.pdbx_strand_id
1 'polypeptide(L)'
;MDELERVKVEYFKEQKYTFRLLQIHFFKNIFRISEMRPPIKYILDVTIAYPHKMPLSIFTLSFGTREPCDIGVYYKIYDANDVPFEDEDKLRDWLYSVYQYKDNILDRYYKEGVFVHDEEGSRVYFSWWKIFWQYFFWLTSFYVQYRIYSFIVLHFLRSIGLIS
;
A
#
# COMPACT_ATOMS: atom_id res chain seq x y z
N MET A 1 29.07 -5.50 23.30
CA MET A 1 28.33 -5.60 22.03
C MET A 1 28.34 -7.07 21.66
N ASP A 2 27.27 -7.78 22.01
CA ASP A 2 27.24 -9.24 21.95
C ASP A 2 27.16 -9.73 20.52
N GLU A 3 27.65 -10.94 20.27
CA GLU A 3 27.67 -11.58 18.95
C GLU A 3 26.27 -11.59 18.30
N LEU A 4 25.22 -11.81 19.10
CA LEU A 4 23.83 -11.76 18.65
C LEU A 4 23.40 -10.37 18.15
N GLU A 5 23.85 -9.28 18.78
CA GLU A 5 23.56 -7.93 18.31
C GLU A 5 24.31 -7.61 17.01
N ARG A 6 25.54 -8.11 16.84
CA ARG A 6 26.24 -8.00 15.55
C ARG A 6 25.51 -8.74 14.43
N VAL A 7 25.04 -9.97 14.70
CA VAL A 7 24.26 -10.76 13.72
C VAL A 7 22.94 -10.07 13.38
N LYS A 8 22.21 -9.50 14.34
CA LYS A 8 20.99 -8.72 14.07
C LYS A 8 21.26 -7.49 13.21
N VAL A 9 22.34 -6.75 13.49
CA VAL A 9 22.72 -5.57 12.73
C VAL A 9 23.11 -5.96 11.29
N GLU A 10 23.90 -7.01 11.11
CA GLU A 10 24.24 -7.52 9.77
C GLU A 10 23.00 -7.99 9.00
N TYR A 11 22.13 -8.76 9.64
CA TYR A 11 20.87 -9.20 9.03
C TYR A 11 19.99 -8.02 8.62
N PHE A 12 19.87 -7.00 9.49
CA PHE A 12 19.11 -5.79 9.18
C PHE A 12 19.74 -4.99 8.03
N LYS A 13 21.08 -4.94 7.97
CA LYS A 13 21.82 -4.29 6.90
C LYS A 13 21.59 -5.01 5.57
N GLU A 14 21.70 -6.34 5.56
CA GLU A 14 21.42 -7.22 4.42
C GLU A 14 19.99 -7.07 3.94
N GLN A 15 18.99 -7.17 4.82
CA GLN A 15 17.58 -6.94 4.48
C GLN A 15 17.36 -5.57 3.83
N LYS A 16 18.00 -4.52 4.36
CA LYS A 16 17.96 -3.19 3.75
C LYS A 16 18.63 -3.17 2.37
N TYR A 17 19.71 -3.90 2.15
CA TYR A 17 20.33 -4.04 0.82
C TYR A 17 19.44 -4.79 -0.16
N THR A 18 18.91 -5.95 0.23
CA THR A 18 18.02 -6.76 -0.62
C THR A 18 16.79 -5.96 -1.00
N PHE A 19 16.14 -5.30 -0.04
CA PHE A 19 14.97 -4.47 -0.31
C PHE A 19 15.29 -3.31 -1.28
N ARG A 20 16.45 -2.66 -1.14
CA ARG A 20 16.92 -1.62 -2.08
C ARG A 20 17.09 -2.14 -3.50
N LEU A 21 17.75 -3.28 -3.68
CA LEU A 21 17.96 -3.88 -5.00
C LEU A 21 16.64 -4.30 -5.64
N LEU A 22 15.75 -4.91 -4.85
CA LEU A 22 14.40 -5.26 -5.31
C LEU A 22 13.64 -4.03 -5.79
N GLN A 23 13.77 -2.90 -5.11
CA GLN A 23 13.08 -1.68 -5.49
C GLN A 23 13.62 -1.06 -6.77
N ILE A 24 14.95 -1.03 -6.96
CA ILE A 24 15.58 -0.59 -8.22
C ILE A 24 15.10 -1.47 -9.38
N HIS A 25 15.19 -2.79 -9.20
CA HIS A 25 14.79 -3.75 -10.22
C HIS A 25 13.28 -3.66 -10.53
N PHE A 26 12.45 -3.48 -9.51
CA PHE A 26 11.01 -3.29 -9.63
C PHE A 26 10.67 -2.02 -10.41
N PHE A 27 11.30 -0.88 -10.08
CA PHE A 27 11.12 0.38 -10.81
C PHE A 27 11.53 0.25 -12.27
N LYS A 28 12.70 -0.35 -12.53
CA LYS A 28 13.20 -0.59 -13.89
C LYS A 28 12.26 -1.50 -14.69
N ASN A 29 11.72 -2.54 -14.06
CA ASN A 29 10.76 -3.44 -14.70
C ASN A 29 9.41 -2.76 -15.00
N ILE A 30 8.88 -1.95 -14.08
CA ILE A 30 7.66 -1.16 -14.33
C ILE A 30 7.89 -0.22 -15.51
N PHE A 31 9.03 0.47 -15.53
CA PHE A 31 9.35 1.40 -16.61
C PHE A 31 9.47 0.67 -17.96
N ARG A 32 10.16 -0.47 -18.00
CA ARG A 32 10.25 -1.31 -19.21
C ARG A 32 8.87 -1.80 -19.68
N ILE A 33 7.98 -2.18 -18.76
CA ILE A 33 6.59 -2.55 -19.10
C ILE A 33 5.83 -1.35 -19.66
N SER A 34 6.14 -0.14 -19.19
CA SER A 34 5.50 1.09 -19.64
C SER A 34 5.86 1.50 -21.06
N GLU A 35 7.06 1.18 -21.53
CA GLU A 35 7.47 1.40 -22.93
C GLU A 35 6.64 0.56 -23.91
N MET A 36 6.08 -0.58 -23.47
CA MET A 36 5.17 -1.40 -24.27
C MET A 36 3.72 -0.89 -24.26
N ARG A 37 3.44 0.18 -23.53
CA ARG A 37 2.10 0.77 -23.25
C ARG A 37 2.16 2.28 -23.54
N PRO A 38 1.07 3.06 -23.45
CA PRO A 38 1.23 4.52 -23.49
C PRO A 38 2.31 4.95 -22.48
N PRO A 39 3.23 5.85 -22.87
CA PRO A 39 4.38 6.19 -22.06
C PRO A 39 3.94 6.75 -20.70
N ILE A 40 4.54 6.26 -19.61
CA ILE A 40 4.33 6.85 -18.28
C ILE A 40 4.90 8.26 -18.32
N LYS A 41 4.05 9.26 -18.08
CA LYS A 41 4.45 10.67 -18.05
C LYS A 41 4.81 11.14 -16.63
N TYR A 42 4.17 10.56 -15.62
CA TYR A 42 4.29 11.02 -14.24
C TYR A 42 4.40 9.84 -13.27
N ILE A 43 5.27 10.00 -12.28
CA ILE A 43 5.44 9.09 -11.15
C ILE A 43 4.82 9.78 -9.93
N LEU A 44 3.74 9.20 -9.43
CA LEU A 44 3.11 9.67 -8.20
C LEU A 44 3.78 8.99 -7.01
N ASP A 45 4.51 9.77 -6.23
CA ASP A 45 5.09 9.34 -4.98
C ASP A 45 4.17 9.70 -3.81
N VAL A 46 3.79 8.69 -3.02
CA VAL A 46 2.87 8.85 -1.89
C VAL A 46 3.61 8.48 -0.61
N THR A 47 3.67 9.45 0.31
CA THR A 47 4.23 9.27 1.64
C THR A 47 3.11 9.32 2.66
N ILE A 48 2.97 8.24 3.42
CA ILE A 48 1.93 8.08 4.44
C ILE A 48 2.59 8.16 5.81
N ALA A 49 2.13 9.08 6.64
CA ALA A 49 2.52 9.16 8.04
C ALA A 49 1.45 8.50 8.91
N TYR A 50 1.84 7.43 9.61
CA TYR A 50 0.97 6.73 10.54
C TYR A 50 1.08 7.35 11.93
N PRO A 51 -0.03 7.54 12.68
CA PRO A 51 0.08 8.02 14.05
C PRO A 51 0.94 7.09 14.91
N HIS A 52 1.71 7.67 15.83
CA HIS A 52 2.58 6.96 16.77
C HIS A 52 3.71 6.10 16.17
N LYS A 53 4.08 6.29 14.89
CA LYS A 53 5.13 5.53 14.18
C LYS A 53 4.88 4.01 14.13
N MET A 54 3.66 3.55 14.43
CA MET A 54 3.32 2.14 14.36
C MET A 54 2.80 1.82 12.95
N PRO A 55 3.50 0.97 12.17
CA PRO A 55 3.00 0.55 10.87
C PRO A 55 1.70 -0.24 11.07
N LEU A 56 0.66 0.12 10.33
CA LEU A 56 -0.58 -0.62 10.39
C LEU A 56 -0.42 -1.99 9.72
N SER A 57 -0.88 -3.04 10.39
CA SER A 57 -1.05 -4.33 9.72
C SER A 57 -2.14 -4.22 8.66
N ILE A 58 -1.89 -4.77 7.48
CA ILE A 58 -2.89 -4.86 6.40
C ILE A 58 -4.17 -5.55 6.86
N PHE A 59 -4.06 -6.48 7.82
CA PHE A 59 -5.19 -7.14 8.46
C PHE A 59 -6.03 -6.17 9.29
N THR A 60 -5.40 -5.26 10.03
CA THR A 60 -6.12 -4.24 10.80
C THR A 60 -6.86 -3.27 9.86
N LEU A 61 -6.28 -2.97 8.69
CA LEU A 61 -6.95 -2.17 7.67
C LEU A 61 -8.17 -2.89 7.09
N SER A 62 -8.10 -4.20 6.83
CA SER A 62 -9.21 -4.96 6.27
C SER A 62 -10.35 -5.15 7.27
N PHE A 63 -10.07 -5.55 8.51
CA PHE A 63 -11.12 -5.81 9.51
C PHE A 63 -11.85 -4.56 10.00
N GLY A 64 -11.30 -3.37 9.72
CA GLY A 64 -11.96 -2.12 10.05
C GLY A 64 -12.04 -1.82 11.54
N THR A 65 -11.48 -2.66 12.43
CA THR A 65 -11.46 -2.47 13.91
C THR A 65 -10.53 -1.33 14.36
N ARG A 66 -10.48 -0.25 13.58
CA ARG A 66 -9.50 0.83 13.70
C ARG A 66 -10.09 2.01 14.49
N GLU A 67 -9.29 2.56 15.40
CA GLU A 67 -9.53 3.87 16.01
C GLU A 67 -9.51 4.99 14.95
N PRO A 68 -10.25 6.10 15.12
CA PRO A 68 -10.17 7.26 14.25
C PRO A 68 -8.76 7.85 14.28
N CYS A 69 -7.93 7.43 13.33
CA CYS A 69 -6.56 7.89 13.19
C CYS A 69 -6.48 9.01 12.17
N ASP A 70 -5.85 10.12 12.55
CA ASP A 70 -5.44 11.16 11.62
C ASP A 70 -4.22 10.65 10.82
N ILE A 71 -4.45 10.18 9.60
CA ILE A 71 -3.38 9.72 8.70
C ILE A 71 -3.03 10.89 7.79
N GLY A 72 -1.80 11.37 7.93
CA GLY A 72 -1.24 12.32 6.99
C GLY A 72 -0.84 11.62 5.69
N VAL A 73 -1.29 12.17 4.55
CA VAL A 73 -0.81 11.75 3.24
C VAL A 73 -0.17 12.94 2.53
N TYR A 74 1.06 12.75 2.07
CA TYR A 74 1.81 13.69 1.26
C TYR A 74 2.04 13.09 -0.13
N TYR A 75 1.78 13.88 -1.17
CA TYR A 75 1.93 13.46 -2.55
C TYR A 75 2.99 14.32 -3.23
N LYS A 76 3.85 13.68 -4.01
CA LYS A 76 4.80 14.37 -4.86
C LYS A 76 4.79 13.74 -6.24
N ILE A 77 4.61 14.56 -7.26
CA ILE A 77 4.60 14.10 -8.65
C ILE A 77 5.97 14.41 -9.23
N TYR A 78 6.58 13.39 -9.84
CA TYR A 78 7.81 13.52 -10.61
C TYR A 78 7.50 13.29 -12.08
N ASP A 79 8.10 14.06 -12.98
CA ASP A 79 8.06 13.74 -14.40
C ASP A 79 8.90 12.47 -14.64
N ALA A 80 8.39 11.56 -15.46
CA ALA A 80 9.12 10.34 -15.78
C ALA A 80 10.42 10.63 -16.54
N ASN A 81 10.51 11.75 -17.26
CA ASN A 81 11.72 12.16 -17.96
C ASN A 81 12.83 12.65 -17.01
N ASP A 82 12.48 13.10 -15.81
CA ASP A 82 13.47 13.55 -14.81
C ASP A 82 14.13 12.38 -14.07
N VAL A 83 13.59 11.17 -14.22
CA VAL A 83 14.07 9.98 -13.53
C VAL A 83 15.03 9.20 -14.43
N PRO A 84 16.29 8.97 -13.99
CA PRO A 84 17.31 8.33 -14.82
C PRO A 84 17.13 6.81 -14.85
N PHE A 85 16.13 6.30 -15.57
CA PHE A 85 15.83 4.85 -15.66
C PHE A 85 16.89 4.02 -16.41
N GLU A 86 17.66 4.66 -17.29
CA GLU A 86 18.66 4.02 -18.14
C GLU A 86 19.92 3.60 -17.35
N ASP A 87 20.29 4.41 -16.36
CA ASP A 87 21.53 4.28 -15.58
C ASP A 87 21.21 3.86 -14.15
N GLU A 88 21.63 2.65 -13.76
CA GLU A 88 21.33 2.07 -12.45
C GLU A 88 21.95 2.85 -11.30
N ASP A 89 23.16 3.39 -11.48
CA ASP A 89 23.85 4.15 -10.44
C ASP A 89 23.15 5.49 -10.20
N LYS A 90 22.77 6.19 -11.28
CA LYS A 90 22.00 7.44 -11.18
C LYS A 90 20.60 7.21 -10.63
N LEU A 91 19.94 6.11 -11.03
CA LEU A 91 18.63 5.74 -10.49
C LEU A 91 18.71 5.48 -8.99
N ARG A 92 19.75 4.78 -8.55
CA ARG A 92 20.01 4.53 -7.14
C ARG A 92 20.20 5.85 -6.39
N ASP A 93 21.01 6.76 -6.91
CA ASP A 93 21.29 8.04 -6.25
C ASP A 93 20.04 8.94 -6.21
N TRP A 94 19.24 8.94 -7.27
CA TRP A 94 17.94 9.60 -7.30
C TRP A 94 16.99 9.00 -6.25
N LEU A 95 16.85 7.68 -6.19
CA LEU A 95 16.02 7.00 -5.17
C LEU A 95 16.50 7.35 -3.74
N TYR A 96 17.81 7.42 -3.51
CA TYR A 96 18.35 7.83 -2.22
C TYR A 96 17.96 9.26 -1.86
N SER A 97 18.04 10.19 -2.81
CA SER A 97 17.62 11.58 -2.58
C SER A 97 16.13 11.66 -2.21
N VAL A 98 15.29 10.85 -2.86
CA VAL A 98 13.85 10.75 -2.57
C VAL A 98 13.62 10.17 -1.17
N TYR A 99 14.33 9.11 -0.77
CA TYR A 99 14.19 8.55 0.59
C TYR A 99 14.65 9.50 1.67
N GLN A 100 15.78 10.19 1.47
CA GLN A 100 16.25 11.18 2.42
C GLN A 100 15.23 12.30 2.61
N TYR A 101 14.62 12.75 1.52
CA TYR A 101 13.54 13.72 1.56
C TYR A 101 12.33 13.19 2.35
N LYS A 102 11.90 11.95 2.10
CA LYS A 102 10.81 11.28 2.83
C LYS A 102 11.08 11.15 4.32
N ASP A 103 12.27 10.70 4.68
CA ASP A 103 12.68 10.54 6.08
C ASP A 103 12.65 11.90 6.80
N ASN A 104 13.07 12.98 6.13
CA ASN A 104 13.02 14.33 6.67
C ASN A 104 11.59 14.85 6.88
N ILE A 105 10.69 14.71 5.88
CA ILE A 105 9.30 15.17 6.02
C ILE A 105 8.51 14.32 7.03
N LEU A 106 8.82 13.02 7.14
CA LEU A 106 8.23 12.15 8.14
C LEU A 106 8.70 12.53 9.54
N ASP A 107 10.00 12.77 9.73
CA ASP A 107 10.54 13.24 11.00
C ASP A 107 9.91 14.58 11.42
N ARG A 108 9.73 15.51 10.47
CA ARG A 108 9.00 16.77 10.71
C ARG A 108 7.54 16.53 11.09
N TYR A 109 6.82 15.70 10.34
CA TYR A 109 5.43 15.36 10.66
C TYR A 109 5.29 14.77 12.07
N TYR A 110 6.21 13.90 12.47
CA TYR A 110 6.20 13.33 13.81
C TYR A 110 6.56 14.32 14.94
N LYS A 111 7.24 15.42 14.64
CA LYS A 111 7.62 16.46 15.60
C LYS A 111 6.61 17.60 15.68
N GLU A 112 6.10 18.05 14.54
CA GLU A 112 5.32 19.28 14.39
C GLU A 112 3.87 19.02 13.97
N GLY A 113 3.54 17.81 13.51
CA GLY A 113 2.21 17.46 12.98
C GLY A 113 1.96 17.90 11.54
N VAL A 114 2.96 18.49 10.86
CA VAL A 114 2.86 18.99 9.48
C VAL A 114 3.97 18.44 8.60
N PHE A 115 3.69 18.15 7.33
CA PHE A 115 4.69 17.66 6.37
C PHE A 115 5.58 18.81 5.85
N VAL A 116 4.93 19.87 5.36
CA VAL A 116 5.54 21.08 4.80
C VAL A 116 4.72 22.26 5.33
N HIS A 117 5.37 23.33 5.78
CA HIS A 117 4.66 24.57 6.12
C HIS A 117 4.03 25.11 4.83
N ASP A 118 2.72 25.40 4.85
CA ASP A 118 1.89 25.88 3.73
C ASP A 118 1.19 24.80 2.87
N GLU A 119 1.49 23.52 3.04
CA GLU A 119 0.71 22.43 2.42
C GLU A 119 -0.14 21.73 3.48
N GLU A 120 -1.46 21.93 3.43
CA GLU A 120 -2.40 21.15 4.25
C GLU A 120 -2.37 19.69 3.78
N GLY A 121 -1.57 18.87 4.47
CA GLY A 121 -1.55 17.43 4.28
C GLY A 121 -2.98 16.91 4.30
N SER A 122 -3.37 16.16 3.28
CA SER A 122 -4.75 15.69 3.21
C SER A 122 -4.95 14.57 4.22
N ARG A 123 -5.82 14.83 5.18
CA ARG A 123 -6.18 13.87 6.21
C ARG A 123 -7.19 12.89 5.64
N VAL A 124 -6.78 11.64 5.47
CA VAL A 124 -7.67 10.60 4.94
C VAL A 124 -8.46 9.99 6.10
N TYR A 125 -9.70 10.46 6.25
CA TYR A 125 -10.65 9.82 7.16
C TYR A 125 -11.30 8.63 6.46
N PHE A 126 -11.00 7.41 6.94
CA PHE A 126 -11.74 6.22 6.54
C PHE A 126 -13.11 6.23 7.20
N SER A 127 -14.16 6.54 6.43
CA SER A 127 -15.53 6.51 6.94
C SER A 127 -15.93 5.07 7.25
N TRP A 128 -16.09 4.74 8.54
CA TRP A 128 -16.59 3.45 9.01
C TRP A 128 -17.86 2.98 8.28
N TRP A 129 -18.74 3.92 7.92
CA TRP A 129 -19.98 3.64 7.19
C TRP A 129 -19.77 3.04 5.79
N LYS A 130 -18.71 3.45 5.06
CA LYS A 130 -18.38 2.88 3.75
C LYS A 130 -17.95 1.42 3.88
N ILE A 131 -17.16 1.13 4.91
CA ILE A 131 -16.71 -0.23 5.24
C ILE A 131 -17.92 -1.10 5.60
N PHE A 132 -18.80 -0.60 6.47
CA PHE A 132 -20.02 -1.28 6.85
C PHE A 132 -20.90 -1.60 5.63
N TRP A 133 -21.11 -0.65 4.72
CA TRP A 133 -21.89 -0.90 3.50
C TRP A 133 -21.25 -1.90 2.55
N GLN A 134 -19.93 -1.86 2.41
CA GLN A 134 -19.22 -2.86 1.61
C GLN A 134 -19.45 -4.27 2.18
N TYR A 135 -19.29 -4.46 3.49
CA TYR A 135 -19.52 -5.75 4.13
C TYR A 135 -20.98 -6.21 4.04
N PHE A 136 -21.93 -5.30 4.26
CA PHE A 136 -23.35 -5.60 4.12
C PHE A 136 -23.72 -6.00 2.69
N PHE A 137 -23.17 -5.33 1.68
CA PHE A 137 -23.37 -5.68 0.28
C PHE A 137 -22.85 -7.10 -0.03
N TRP A 138 -21.65 -7.44 0.45
CA TRP A 138 -21.12 -8.80 0.27
C TRP A 138 -21.94 -9.84 1.03
N LEU A 139 -22.33 -9.58 2.28
CA LEU A 139 -23.16 -10.49 3.08
C LEU A 139 -24.52 -10.76 2.43
N THR A 140 -25.19 -9.72 1.94
CA THR A 140 -26.47 -9.84 1.24
C THR A 140 -26.33 -10.55 -0.11
N SER A 141 -25.27 -10.26 -0.87
CA SER A 141 -24.95 -10.95 -2.12
C SER A 141 -24.71 -12.45 -1.88
N PHE A 142 -23.91 -12.82 -0.88
CA PHE A 142 -23.68 -14.23 -0.52
C PHE A 142 -24.97 -14.93 -0.08
N TYR A 143 -25.82 -14.26 0.71
CA TYR A 143 -27.10 -14.82 1.13
C TYR A 143 -28.03 -15.08 -0.07
N VAL A 144 -28.12 -14.14 -1.02
CA VAL A 144 -28.93 -14.29 -2.24
C VAL A 144 -28.36 -15.40 -3.13
N GLN A 145 -27.05 -15.44 -3.34
CA GLN A 145 -26.38 -16.51 -4.08
C GLN A 145 -26.65 -17.87 -3.43
N TYR A 146 -26.50 -17.99 -2.11
CA TYR A 146 -26.80 -19.22 -1.37
C TYR A 146 -28.24 -19.67 -1.54
N ARG A 147 -29.22 -18.75 -1.51
CA ARG A 147 -30.65 -19.06 -1.75
C ARG A 147 -30.89 -19.55 -3.18
N ILE A 148 -30.27 -18.91 -4.17
CA ILE A 148 -30.39 -19.29 -5.58
C ILE A 148 -29.73 -20.65 -5.82
N TYR A 149 -28.51 -20.87 -5.32
CA TYR A 149 -27.81 -22.15 -5.46
C TYR A 149 -28.55 -23.28 -4.73
N SER A 150 -29.04 -23.04 -3.51
CA SER A 150 -29.86 -24.01 -2.79
C SER A 150 -31.14 -24.32 -3.56
N PHE A 151 -31.80 -23.32 -4.15
CA PHE A 151 -32.99 -23.53 -4.97
C PHE A 151 -32.70 -24.35 -6.23
N ILE A 152 -31.61 -24.06 -6.94
CA ILE A 152 -31.18 -24.81 -8.13
C ILE A 152 -30.83 -26.25 -7.75
N VAL A 153 -30.06 -26.45 -6.68
CA VAL A 153 -29.66 -27.77 -6.19
C VAL A 153 -30.87 -28.57 -5.74
N LEU A 154 -31.79 -27.98 -4.95
CA LEU A 154 -33.02 -28.65 -4.53
C LEU A 154 -33.94 -28.97 -5.72
N HIS A 155 -34.08 -28.06 -6.68
CA HIS A 155 -34.86 -28.30 -7.89
C HIS A 155 -34.26 -29.43 -8.74
N PHE A 156 -32.92 -29.47 -8.87
CA PHE A 156 -32.21 -30.53 -9.55
C PHE A 156 -32.35 -31.88 -8.83
N LEU A 157 -32.18 -31.92 -7.51
CA LEU A 157 -32.37 -33.13 -6.70
C LEU A 157 -33.83 -33.64 -6.75
N ARG A 158 -34.81 -32.74 -6.72
CA ARG A 158 -36.23 -33.08 -6.91
C ARG A 158 -36.50 -33.60 -8.32
N SER A 159 -35.87 -33.03 -9.34
CA SER A 159 -35.99 -33.51 -10.73
C SER A 159 -35.38 -34.90 -10.93
N ILE A 160 -34.36 -35.28 -10.16
CA ILE A 160 -33.75 -36.63 -10.19
C ILE A 160 -34.59 -37.65 -9.39
N GLY A 161 -35.59 -37.20 -8.62
CA GLY A 161 -36.46 -38.07 -7.82
C GLY A 161 -35.83 -38.57 -6.51
N LEU A 162 -34.75 -37.93 -6.03
CA LEU A 162 -34.09 -38.30 -4.77
C LEU A 162 -34.78 -37.71 -3.53
N ILE A 163 -35.60 -36.67 -3.70
CA ILE A 163 -36.34 -36.01 -2.62
C ILE A 163 -37.79 -35.81 -3.10
N SER A 164 -38.76 -36.36 -2.35
CA SER A 164 -40.20 -36.23 -2.62
C SER A 164 -40.72 -34.82 -2.40
#